data_AF-M6VWQ2-F1
#
_entry.id   AF-M6VWQ2-F1
#
_cell.length_a   1.000
_cell.length_b   1.000
_cell.length_c   1.000
_cell.angle_alpha   90.00
_cell.angle_beta   90.00
_cell.angle_gamma   90.00
#
_symmetry.space_group_name_H-M   'P 1'
#
loop_
_entity.id
_entity.type
_entity.pdbx_description
1 polymer ?
#
loop_
_entity_poly.entity_id
_entity_poly.type
_entity_poly.pdbx_seq_one_letter_code
_entity_poly.pdbx_strand_id
1 'polypeptide(L)'
;MKFMFTFVIIFCSVHTLFADKNVSNMNFDINVNNFNKIKKYILLNGDKETYCNMYNDNPHYTFKLFDVYLNPESQRNNINCDPSLSDFDEMVIRDWNSKKIYYSVKLKTINSIFHDPDIKIIEYYWKSILEQIDIKTEL
;
A
#
# COMPACT_ATOMS: atom_id res chain seq x y z
N MET A 1 -41.14 -5.96 -43.91
CA MET A 1 -39.71 -6.15 -43.59
C MET A 1 -39.54 -6.08 -42.08
N LYS A 2 -39.21 -7.21 -41.45
CA LYS A 2 -38.91 -7.33 -40.02
C LYS A 2 -37.44 -6.94 -39.82
N PHE A 3 -37.17 -5.93 -39.00
CA PHE A 3 -35.87 -5.77 -38.36
C PHE A 3 -36.08 -5.62 -36.85
N MET A 4 -35.89 -6.76 -36.18
CA MET A 4 -35.78 -6.90 -34.74
C MET A 4 -34.37 -6.43 -34.36
N PHE A 5 -34.24 -5.32 -33.64
CA PHE A 5 -33.02 -5.02 -32.90
C PHE A 5 -33.27 -5.36 -31.43
N THR A 6 -32.89 -6.58 -31.08
CA THR A 6 -32.83 -7.05 -29.70
C THR A 6 -31.65 -6.38 -29.01
N PHE A 7 -31.89 -5.28 -28.28
CA PHE A 7 -30.92 -4.77 -27.32
C PHE A 7 -30.99 -5.63 -26.05
N VAL A 8 -30.15 -6.65 -25.99
CA VAL A 8 -29.81 -7.35 -24.75
C VAL A 8 -28.77 -6.49 -24.04
N ILE A 9 -29.19 -5.57 -23.17
CA ILE A 9 -28.28 -4.99 -22.17
C ILE A 9 -28.39 -5.89 -20.94
N ILE A 10 -27.40 -6.76 -20.86
CA ILE A 10 -27.14 -7.69 -19.76
C ILE A 10 -27.16 -6.91 -18.45
N PHE A 11 -28.00 -7.36 -17.52
CA PHE A 11 -27.96 -7.00 -16.11
C PHE A 11 -26.50 -7.00 -15.63
N CYS A 12 -25.91 -5.82 -15.45
CA CYS A 12 -24.68 -5.72 -14.69
C CYS A 12 -25.11 -5.83 -13.22
N SER A 13 -25.30 -7.09 -12.79
CA SER A 13 -25.50 -7.45 -11.40
C SER A 13 -24.38 -6.79 -10.61
N VAL A 14 -24.77 -5.83 -9.77
CA VAL A 14 -23.93 -5.29 -8.70
C VAL A 14 -23.41 -6.51 -7.95
N HIS A 15 -22.18 -6.92 -8.24
CA HIS A 15 -21.47 -7.87 -7.41
C HIS A 15 -21.14 -7.11 -6.15
N THR A 16 -22.07 -7.14 -5.20
CA THR A 16 -21.74 -7.07 -3.79
C THR A 16 -20.71 -8.19 -3.59
N LEU A 17 -19.43 -7.83 -3.58
CA LEU A 17 -18.37 -8.72 -3.15
C LEU A 17 -18.73 -9.12 -1.72
N PHE A 18 -19.29 -10.31 -1.59
CA PHE A 18 -19.43 -10.98 -0.31
C PHE A 18 -18.03 -11.01 0.29
N ALA A 19 -17.83 -10.22 1.35
CA ALA A 19 -16.69 -10.39 2.22
C ALA A 19 -16.74 -11.85 2.69
N ASP A 20 -15.83 -12.66 2.17
CA ASP A 20 -15.72 -14.04 2.57
C ASP A 20 -15.42 -14.06 4.07
N LYS A 21 -16.40 -14.52 4.83
CA LYS A 21 -16.39 -14.57 6.29
C LYS A 21 -15.47 -15.69 6.81
N ASN A 22 -14.65 -16.28 5.92
CA ASN A 22 -13.68 -17.34 6.20
C ASN A 22 -12.22 -16.88 6.11
N VAL A 23 -11.90 -15.58 6.17
CA VAL A 23 -10.55 -15.16 6.60
C VAL A 23 -10.46 -15.24 8.12
N SER A 24 -10.61 -16.45 8.65
CA SER A 24 -10.44 -16.77 10.06
C SER A 24 -8.95 -16.88 10.37
N ASN A 25 -8.44 -15.96 11.19
CA ASN A 25 -7.21 -16.08 11.98
C ASN A 25 -5.89 -16.40 11.23
N MET A 26 -5.57 -15.68 10.16
CA MET A 26 -4.15 -15.38 9.95
C MET A 26 -3.80 -14.28 10.95
N ASN A 27 -2.94 -14.57 11.93
CA ASN A 27 -2.26 -13.53 12.70
C ASN A 27 -1.47 -12.69 11.70
N PHE A 28 -2.10 -11.62 11.24
CA PHE A 28 -1.54 -10.77 10.21
C PHE A 28 -0.62 -9.78 10.88
N ASP A 29 0.58 -10.26 11.19
CA ASP A 29 1.55 -9.46 11.93
C ASP A 29 2.15 -8.40 11.00
N ILE A 30 1.99 -7.14 11.40
CA ILE A 30 2.85 -6.06 10.93
C ILE A 30 4.26 -6.38 11.44
N ASN A 31 5.08 -6.95 10.54
CA ASN A 31 6.41 -7.44 10.86
C ASN A 31 7.43 -7.01 9.82
N VAL A 32 8.70 -7.14 10.18
CA VAL A 32 9.83 -6.66 9.38
C VAL A 32 9.94 -7.39 8.04
N ASN A 33 9.56 -8.67 7.96
CA ASN A 33 9.58 -9.41 6.70
C ASN A 33 8.57 -8.84 5.70
N ASN A 34 7.34 -8.58 6.15
CA ASN A 34 6.31 -7.95 5.33
C ASN A 34 6.68 -6.52 4.95
N PHE A 35 7.26 -5.75 5.87
CA PHE A 35 7.80 -4.42 5.57
C PHE A 35 8.83 -4.50 4.44
N ASN A 36 9.82 -5.39 4.55
CA ASN A 36 10.85 -5.53 3.53
C ASN A 36 10.30 -6.04 2.20
N LYS A 37 9.29 -6.92 2.22
CA LYS A 37 8.59 -7.38 1.02
C LYS A 37 7.91 -6.22 0.29
N ILE A 38 7.14 -5.40 1.01
CA ILE A 38 6.45 -4.22 0.45
C ILE A 38 7.46 -3.20 -0.05
N LYS A 39 8.48 -2.87 0.75
CA LYS A 39 9.57 -1.97 0.37
C LYS A 39 10.21 -2.39 -0.94
N LYS A 40 10.63 -3.65 -1.05
CA LYS A 40 11.25 -4.19 -2.26
C LYS A 40 10.31 -4.10 -3.46
N TYR A 41 9.02 -4.39 -3.26
CA TYR A 41 8.04 -4.29 -4.33
C TYR A 41 7.90 -2.86 -4.86
N ILE A 42 7.81 -1.86 -3.97
CA ILE A 42 7.71 -0.44 -4.35
C ILE A 42 8.98 0.01 -5.08
N LEU A 43 10.17 -0.34 -4.59
CA LEU A 43 11.43 0.02 -5.24
C LEU A 43 11.58 -0.57 -6.66
N LEU A 44 10.95 -1.72 -6.93
CA LEU A 44 11.02 -2.39 -8.24
C LEU A 44 9.93 -1.96 -9.21
N ASN A 45 8.72 -1.66 -8.72
CA ASN A 45 7.53 -1.47 -9.55
C ASN A 45 6.90 -0.08 -9.43
N GLY A 46 7.42 0.73 -8.51
CA GLY A 46 6.96 2.08 -8.23
C GLY A 46 7.56 3.14 -9.13
N ASP A 47 7.08 4.35 -8.92
CA ASP A 47 7.62 5.58 -9.49
C ASP A 47 8.14 6.48 -8.36
N LYS A 48 8.34 7.77 -8.67
CA LYS A 48 8.78 8.77 -7.70
C LYS A 48 7.73 9.85 -7.57
N GLU A 49 7.34 10.17 -6.34
CA GLU A 49 6.39 11.23 -6.04
C GLU A 49 6.77 11.95 -4.74
N THR A 50 6.57 13.26 -4.70
CA THR A 50 6.79 14.08 -3.49
C THR A 50 5.47 14.33 -2.78
N TYR A 51 5.33 13.85 -1.54
CA TYR A 51 4.10 14.02 -0.75
C TYR A 51 4.25 14.99 0.43
N CYS A 52 5.48 15.32 0.84
CA CYS A 52 5.76 16.24 1.95
C CYS A 52 6.96 17.14 1.65
N ASN A 53 7.13 18.21 2.42
CA ASN A 53 8.24 19.16 2.21
C ASN A 53 9.60 18.66 2.73
N MET A 54 9.63 17.58 3.51
CA MET A 54 10.85 17.06 4.12
C MET A 54 11.66 16.18 3.16
N TYR A 55 10.95 15.42 2.32
CA TYR A 55 11.52 14.45 1.40
C TYR A 55 10.93 14.70 0.01
N ASN A 56 11.80 14.79 -0.98
CA ASN A 56 11.46 14.88 -2.39
C ASN A 56 11.67 13.51 -3.05
N ASP A 57 10.95 13.30 -4.15
CA ASP A 57 11.16 12.16 -5.05
C ASP A 57 11.11 10.80 -4.34
N ASN A 58 10.21 10.66 -3.36
CA ASN A 58 10.05 9.42 -2.60
C ASN A 58 9.70 8.27 -3.56
N PRO A 59 10.32 7.08 -3.39
CA PRO A 59 9.79 5.88 -4.01
C PRO A 59 8.34 5.69 -3.59
N HIS A 60 7.47 5.51 -4.59
CA HIS A 60 6.04 5.57 -4.43
C HIS A 60 5.37 4.46 -5.24
N TYR A 61 4.24 3.96 -4.74
CA TYR A 61 3.37 3.09 -5.51
C TYR A 61 1.90 3.32 -5.15
N THR A 62 1.06 3.54 -6.16
CA THR A 62 -0.39 3.60 -6.01
C THR A 62 -0.98 2.19 -5.96
N PHE A 63 -1.48 1.82 -4.78
CA PHE A 63 -2.41 0.70 -4.63
C PHE A 63 -3.83 1.17 -4.94
N LYS A 64 -4.78 0.23 -5.13
CA LYS A 64 -6.13 0.53 -5.66
C LYS A 64 -6.77 1.85 -5.20
N LEU A 65 -6.76 2.14 -3.90
CA LEU A 65 -7.46 3.30 -3.31
C LEU A 65 -6.56 4.23 -2.49
N PHE A 66 -5.27 3.93 -2.40
CA PHE A 66 -4.34 4.63 -1.53
C PHE A 66 -2.91 4.54 -2.07
N ASP A 67 -2.11 5.53 -1.71
CA ASP A 67 -0.72 5.65 -2.13
C ASP A 67 0.20 5.23 -0.98
N VAL A 68 1.33 4.60 -1.31
CA VAL A 68 2.35 4.24 -0.33
C VAL A 68 3.69 4.83 -0.74
N TYR A 69 4.30 5.58 0.18
CA TYR A 69 5.58 6.25 0.01
C TYR A 69 6.63 5.64 0.93
N LEU A 70 7.89 5.63 0.48
CA LEU A 70 9.04 5.25 1.28
C LEU A 70 9.83 6.49 1.72
N ASN A 71 10.07 6.61 3.02
CA ASN A 71 10.91 7.63 3.61
C ASN A 71 12.29 7.07 3.98
N PRO A 72 13.37 7.83 3.70
CA PRO A 72 14.72 7.41 4.04
C PRO A 72 14.97 7.50 5.54
N GLU A 73 15.97 6.75 6.01
CA GLU A 73 16.47 6.85 7.39
C GLU A 73 16.79 8.32 7.75
N SER A 74 16.17 8.83 8.81
CA SER A 74 16.13 10.26 9.17
C SER A 74 17.49 10.92 9.51
N GLN A 75 18.60 10.19 9.42
CA GLN A 75 19.95 10.66 9.80
C GLN A 75 20.93 10.81 8.63
N ARG A 76 20.51 10.55 7.38
CA ARG A 76 21.47 10.38 6.25
C ARG A 76 21.53 11.52 5.23
N ASN A 77 20.94 12.69 5.50
CA ASN A 77 20.87 13.81 4.53
C ASN A 77 20.34 13.37 3.14
N ASN A 78 19.42 12.41 3.09
CA ASN A 78 18.89 11.86 1.85
C ASN A 78 17.57 12.53 1.45
N ILE A 79 17.60 13.85 1.24
CA ILE A 79 16.38 14.63 0.97
C ILE A 79 15.69 14.26 -0.35
N ASN A 80 16.41 13.67 -1.31
CA ASN A 80 15.88 13.28 -2.63
C ASN A 80 15.61 11.77 -2.73
N CYS A 81 15.58 11.07 -1.58
CA CYS A 81 15.24 9.65 -1.49
C CYS A 81 16.03 8.76 -2.45
N ASP A 82 17.33 9.00 -2.60
CA ASP A 82 18.21 8.21 -3.43
C ASP A 82 18.52 6.86 -2.73
N PRO A 83 18.12 5.71 -3.31
CA PRO A 83 18.35 4.40 -2.70
C PRO A 83 19.84 4.02 -2.58
N SER A 84 20.75 4.74 -3.25
CA SER A 84 22.20 4.55 -3.12
C SER A 84 22.79 5.22 -1.87
N LEU A 85 22.09 6.18 -1.26
CA LEU A 85 22.58 6.96 -0.11
C LEU A 85 22.12 6.39 1.24
N SER A 86 20.92 5.83 1.31
CA SER A 86 20.37 5.21 2.53
C SER A 86 19.32 4.16 2.20
N ASP A 87 19.02 3.31 3.18
CA ASP A 87 17.81 2.50 3.16
C ASP A 87 16.57 3.36 3.53
N PHE A 88 15.40 2.74 3.42
CA PHE A 88 14.10 3.27 3.79
C PHE A 88 13.57 2.53 5.01
N ASP A 89 13.28 3.29 6.07
CA ASP A 89 12.84 2.77 7.36
C ASP A 89 11.39 3.14 7.70
N GLU A 90 10.73 3.98 6.91
CA GLU A 90 9.34 4.38 7.13
C GLU A 90 8.52 4.27 5.85
N MET A 91 7.32 3.71 6.01
CA MET A 91 6.25 3.71 5.03
C MET A 91 5.19 4.68 5.45
N VAL A 92 4.75 5.50 4.50
CA VAL A 92 3.60 6.39 4.68
C VAL A 92 2.50 5.96 3.73
N ILE A 93 1.34 5.66 4.28
CA ILE A 93 0.12 5.37 3.56
C ILE A 93 -0.70 6.65 3.49
N ARG A 94 -1.09 7.04 2.29
CA ARG A 94 -1.96 8.18 2.04
C ARG A 94 -3.28 7.71 1.48
N ASP A 95 -4.37 7.98 2.19
CA ASP A 95 -5.73 7.70 1.73
C ASP A 95 -6.56 8.98 1.75
N TRP A 96 -6.86 9.48 0.55
CA TRP A 96 -7.66 10.68 0.32
C TRP A 96 -9.11 10.59 0.81
N ASN A 97 -9.63 9.38 0.97
CA ASN A 97 -11.01 9.11 1.38
C ASN A 97 -11.12 8.82 2.88
N SER A 98 -9.99 8.78 3.59
CA SER A 98 -9.95 8.53 5.03
C SER A 98 -10.14 9.82 5.85
N LYS A 99 -10.56 9.67 7.10
CA LYS A 99 -10.68 10.81 8.03
C LYS A 99 -9.31 11.43 8.36
N LYS A 100 -8.26 10.61 8.37
CA LYS A 100 -6.87 11.01 8.61
C LYS A 100 -6.05 10.61 7.39
N ILE A 101 -5.64 11.59 6.61
CA ILE A 101 -5.07 11.36 5.27
C ILE A 101 -3.79 10.50 5.30
N TYR A 102 -2.97 10.62 6.35
CA TYR A 102 -1.67 9.95 6.43
C TYR A 102 -1.58 9.00 7.62
N TYR A 103 -1.07 7.81 7.37
CA TYR A 103 -0.72 6.80 8.36
C TYR A 103 0.72 6.37 8.15
N SER A 104 1.49 6.11 9.22
CA SER A 104 2.87 5.65 9.09
C SER A 104 3.18 4.36 9.83
N VAL A 105 4.12 3.62 9.25
CA VAL A 105 4.71 2.40 9.79
C VAL A 105 6.21 2.55 9.66
N LYS A 106 6.94 2.50 10.77
CA LYS A 106 8.39 2.77 10.85
C LYS A 106 9.13 1.62 11.51
N LEU A 107 10.23 1.17 10.93
CA LEU A 107 11.17 0.26 11.57
C LEU A 107 11.81 0.95 12.76
N LYS A 108 11.69 0.36 13.95
CA LYS A 108 12.34 0.84 15.18
C LYS A 108 13.64 0.10 15.44
N THR A 109 13.66 -1.20 15.18
CA THR A 109 14.86 -2.05 15.18
C THR A 109 14.74 -3.06 14.05
N ILE A 110 15.80 -3.85 13.82
CA ILE A 110 15.78 -4.97 12.87
C ILE A 110 14.64 -5.98 13.11
N ASN A 111 14.04 -5.99 14.30
CA ASN A 111 12.99 -6.92 14.70
C ASN A 111 11.72 -6.25 15.22
N SER A 112 11.61 -4.91 15.15
CA SER A 112 10.43 -4.21 15.70
C SER A 112 9.97 -3.05 14.83
N ILE A 113 8.65 -2.88 14.82
CA ILE A 113 7.96 -1.85 14.05
C ILE A 113 7.21 -0.93 15.02
N PHE A 114 7.30 0.36 14.77
CA PHE A 114 6.42 1.39 15.29
C PHE A 114 5.33 1.64 14.23
N HIS A 115 4.09 1.82 14.66
CA HIS A 115 2.99 2.14 13.77
C HIS A 115 2.12 3.21 14.40
N ASP A 116 1.31 3.87 13.59
CA ASP A 116 0.27 4.78 14.04
C ASP A 116 -0.66 4.12 15.10
N PRO A 117 -1.17 4.86 16.10
CA PRO A 117 -2.06 4.31 17.13
C PRO A 117 -3.35 3.66 16.57
N ASP A 118 -3.78 4.04 15.36
CA ASP A 118 -4.94 3.46 14.69
C ASP A 118 -4.62 2.06 14.10
N ILE A 119 -4.16 1.13 14.94
CA ILE A 119 -3.60 -0.18 14.54
C ILE A 119 -4.52 -0.99 13.62
N LYS A 120 -5.83 -1.00 13.87
CA LYS A 120 -6.80 -1.73 13.02
C LYS A 120 -6.86 -1.19 11.59
N ILE A 121 -6.64 0.12 11.42
CA ILE A 121 -6.59 0.76 10.11
C ILE A 121 -5.27 0.39 9.41
N ILE A 122 -4.15 0.40 10.15
CA ILE A 122 -2.87 -0.06 9.63
C ILE A 122 -2.95 -1.52 9.17
N GLU A 123 -3.52 -2.41 9.99
CA GLU A 123 -3.71 -3.82 9.63
C GLU A 123 -4.52 -3.99 8.35
N TYR A 124 -5.58 -3.20 8.16
CA TYR A 124 -6.37 -3.19 6.93
C TYR A 124 -5.54 -2.83 5.70
N TYR A 125 -4.80 -1.72 5.73
CA TYR A 125 -3.96 -1.32 4.60
C TYR A 125 -2.85 -2.33 4.35
N TRP A 126 -2.20 -2.81 5.42
CA TRP A 126 -1.11 -3.77 5.34
C TRP A 126 -1.56 -5.07 4.67
N LYS A 127 -2.76 -5.56 5.00
CA LYS A 127 -3.38 -6.73 4.36
C LYS A 127 -3.70 -6.46 2.89
N SER A 128 -4.33 -5.33 2.61
CA SER A 128 -4.69 -4.94 1.24
C SER A 128 -3.46 -4.81 0.33
N ILE A 129 -2.34 -4.30 0.85
CA ILE A 129 -1.07 -4.21 0.14
C ILE A 129 -0.55 -5.61 -0.21
N LEU A 130 -0.44 -6.50 0.77
CA LEU A 130 0.14 -7.83 0.54
C LEU A 130 -0.71 -8.65 -0.43
N GLU A 131 -2.04 -8.62 -0.31
CA GLU A 131 -2.95 -9.28 -1.27
C GLU A 131 -2.72 -8.78 -2.70
N GLN A 132 -2.53 -7.47 -2.89
CA GLN A 132 -2.29 -6.88 -4.21
C GLN A 132 -0.90 -7.26 -4.77
N ILE A 133 0.11 -7.37 -3.91
CA ILE A 133 1.45 -7.82 -4.31
C ILE A 133 1.38 -9.28 -4.75
N ASP A 134 0.75 -10.15 -3.96
CA ASP A 134 0.69 -11.59 -4.21
C ASP A 134 -0.03 -11.89 -5.54
N ILE A 135 -1.19 -11.25 -5.78
CA ILE A 135 -1.92 -11.38 -7.05
C ILE A 135 -1.07 -10.99 -8.27
N LYS A 136 -0.22 -9.97 -8.13
CA LYS A 136 0.62 -9.49 -9.25
C LYS A 136 1.86 -10.34 -9.48
N THR A 137 2.31 -11.09 -8.47
CA THR A 137 3.46 -11.99 -8.62
C THR A 137 3.11 -13.37 -9.20
N GLU A 138 1.81 -13.69 -9.30
CA GLU A 138 1.31 -14.92 -9.92
C GLU A 138 1.03 -14.81 -11.44
N LEU A 139 1.13 -13.60 -12.00
CA LEU A 139 0.90 -13.27 -13.41
C LEU A 139 2.21 -13.09 -14.17
#